data_AF-A0A496AH00-F1
#
_entry.id   AF-A0A496AH00-F1
#
_cell.length_a   1.000
_cell.length_b   1.000
_cell.length_c   1.000
_cell.angle_alpha   90.00
_cell.angle_beta   90.00
_cell.angle_gamma   90.00
#
_symmetry.space_group_name_H-M   'P 1'
#
loop_
_entity.id
_entity.type
_entity.pdbx_description
1 polymer ?
#
loop_
_entity_poly.entity_id
_entity_poly.type
_entity_poly.pdbx_seq_one_letter_code
_entity_poly.pdbx_strand_id
1 'polypeptide(L)'
;MKEKQIVASYQQFHVIAHDLDETDNLKVECKDQLGEGVRLADWNDIAAYVKTGGSLEDFIDALKIPLEYVTPEDLEPIPNTSYRISMNNELHWIGDRHYFFARHDHTKRGDFLAHNHIDNYRLSLGSWFGKGGYALCYGDPNATVSPPEPEITEPVPRPRGCGCGC
;
A
#
# COMPACT_ATOMS: atom_id res chain seq x y z
N MET A 1 -15.26 20.29 -9.94
CA MET A 1 -14.11 19.38 -10.09
C MET A 1 -13.36 19.46 -8.77
N LYS A 2 -13.28 18.37 -7.99
CA LYS A 2 -12.41 18.34 -6.80
C LYS A 2 -10.97 18.44 -7.31
N GLU A 3 -10.15 19.31 -6.72
CA GLU A 3 -8.72 19.37 -7.06
C GLU A 3 -8.07 18.02 -6.77
N LYS A 4 -7.21 17.54 -7.69
CA LYS A 4 -6.49 16.28 -7.52
C LYS A 4 -5.57 16.41 -6.30
N GLN A 5 -5.83 15.71 -5.20
CA GLN A 5 -5.04 15.80 -3.96
C GLN A 5 -3.80 14.88 -4.00
N ILE A 6 -2.96 15.07 -5.00
CA ILE A 6 -1.69 14.35 -5.11
C ILE A 6 -0.70 14.97 -4.12
N VAL A 7 -0.23 14.16 -3.16
CA VAL A 7 0.81 14.52 -2.19
C VAL A 7 2.20 14.39 -2.82
N ALA A 8 2.39 13.30 -3.58
CA ALA A 8 3.64 12.99 -4.27
C ALA A 8 3.36 12.08 -5.48
N SER A 9 4.28 12.06 -6.45
CA SER A 9 4.20 11.17 -7.60
C SER A 9 5.57 10.73 -8.06
N TYR A 10 5.66 9.50 -8.52
CA TYR A 10 6.87 8.92 -9.08
C TYR A 10 6.50 7.91 -10.16
N GLN A 11 6.85 8.20 -11.41
CA GLN A 11 6.45 7.40 -12.57
C GLN A 11 4.92 7.22 -12.60
N GLN A 12 4.43 5.97 -12.56
CA GLN A 12 3.02 5.61 -12.53
C GLN A 12 2.44 5.54 -11.11
N PHE A 13 3.23 5.82 -10.08
CA PHE A 13 2.81 5.78 -8.69
C PHE A 13 2.43 7.17 -8.20
N HIS A 14 1.28 7.29 -7.55
CA HIS A 14 0.75 8.54 -7.05
C HIS A 14 0.26 8.38 -5.61
N VAL A 15 0.78 9.19 -4.70
CA VAL A 15 0.32 9.21 -3.30
C VAL A 15 -0.80 10.23 -3.18
N ILE A 16 -1.92 9.79 -2.60
CA ILE A 16 -3.02 10.67 -2.21
C ILE A 16 -3.24 10.60 -0.70
N ALA A 17 -3.77 11.68 -0.15
CA ALA A 17 -4.33 11.67 1.19
C ALA A 17 -5.80 11.24 1.13
N HIS A 18 -6.26 10.50 2.15
CA HIS A 18 -7.66 10.13 2.30
C HIS A 18 -8.09 10.18 3.77
N ASP A 19 -9.40 10.26 4.01
CA ASP A 19 -10.03 10.17 5.34
C ASP A 19 -10.98 8.97 5.44
N LEU A 20 -10.76 7.94 4.63
CA LEU A 20 -11.57 6.72 4.61
C LEU A 20 -11.22 5.78 5.77
N ASP A 21 -12.22 5.06 6.29
CA ASP A 21 -12.05 3.99 7.29
C ASP A 21 -11.44 2.72 6.64
N GLU A 22 -10.88 1.82 7.45
CA GLU A 22 -10.21 0.63 6.92
C GLU A 22 -11.14 -0.28 6.09
N THR A 23 -12.44 -0.29 6.39
CA THR A 23 -13.48 -1.06 5.70
C THR A 23 -13.96 -0.42 4.39
N ASP A 24 -13.63 0.85 4.17
CA ASP A 24 -14.08 1.58 2.99
C ASP A 24 -13.32 1.16 1.71
N ASN A 25 -13.92 1.47 0.57
CA ASN A 25 -13.39 1.08 -0.72
C ASN A 25 -12.40 2.10 -1.29
N LEU A 26 -11.14 1.98 -0.88
CA LEU A 26 -10.04 2.81 -1.39
C LEU A 26 -9.82 2.71 -2.91
N LYS A 27 -10.28 1.64 -3.58
CA LYS A 27 -10.16 1.54 -5.05
C LYS A 27 -10.98 2.62 -5.75
N VAL A 28 -12.11 2.99 -5.18
CA VAL A 28 -12.96 4.07 -5.71
C VAL A 28 -12.29 5.42 -5.45
N GLU A 29 -11.67 5.61 -4.28
CA GLU A 29 -11.03 6.88 -3.93
C GLU A 29 -9.92 7.30 -4.88
N CYS A 30 -9.03 6.37 -5.27
CA CYS A 30 -7.99 6.66 -6.26
C CYS A 30 -8.60 7.17 -7.59
N LYS A 31 -9.70 6.56 -8.04
CA LYS A 31 -10.39 6.94 -9.26
C LYS A 31 -11.10 8.29 -9.13
N ASP A 32 -11.81 8.48 -8.03
CA ASP A 32 -12.56 9.70 -7.75
C ASP A 32 -11.63 10.92 -7.63
N GLN A 33 -10.43 10.73 -7.08
CA GLN A 33 -9.45 11.81 -6.92
C GLN A 33 -8.61 12.06 -8.18
N LEU A 34 -8.18 11.03 -8.90
CA LEU A 34 -7.17 11.16 -9.96
C LEU A 34 -7.70 10.91 -11.38
N GLY A 35 -8.79 10.15 -11.52
CA GLY A 35 -9.45 9.80 -12.78
C GLY A 35 -9.52 8.29 -13.05
N GLU A 36 -10.23 7.90 -14.10
CA GLU A 36 -10.42 6.49 -14.50
C GLU A 36 -9.13 5.77 -14.89
N GLY A 37 -8.09 6.52 -15.26
CA GLY A 37 -6.78 6.02 -15.66
C GLY A 37 -5.90 5.48 -14.53
N VAL A 38 -6.41 5.45 -13.30
CA VAL A 38 -5.69 4.90 -12.14
C VAL A 38 -6.49 3.83 -11.41
N ARG A 39 -5.79 3.02 -10.62
CA ARG A 39 -6.37 2.13 -9.61
C ARG A 39 -5.57 2.24 -8.31
N LEU A 40 -6.06 1.60 -7.25
CA LEU A 40 -5.23 1.39 -6.06
C LEU A 40 -4.03 0.52 -6.45
N ALA A 41 -2.84 0.92 -5.99
CA ALA A 41 -1.64 0.12 -6.19
C ALA A 41 -1.74 -1.17 -5.37
N ASP A 42 -1.23 -2.24 -5.95
CA ASP A 42 -1.08 -3.53 -5.30
C ASP A 42 0.37 -3.71 -4.87
N TRP A 43 0.59 -4.50 -3.82
CA TRP A 43 1.93 -4.89 -3.39
C TRP A 43 2.75 -5.47 -4.56
N ASN A 44 2.11 -6.21 -5.46
CA ASN A 44 2.77 -6.78 -6.62
C ASN A 44 3.23 -5.73 -7.65
N ASP A 45 2.62 -4.54 -7.72
CA ASP A 45 3.11 -3.45 -8.57
C ASP A 45 4.47 -2.96 -8.09
N ILE A 46 4.62 -2.80 -6.77
CA ILE A 46 5.88 -2.39 -6.13
C ILE A 46 6.93 -3.50 -6.32
N ALA A 47 6.55 -4.75 -6.09
CA ALA A 47 7.45 -5.89 -6.28
C ALA A 47 7.91 -6.03 -7.74
N ALA A 48 7.01 -5.83 -8.71
CA ALA A 48 7.33 -5.87 -10.13
C ALA A 48 8.29 -4.73 -10.51
N TYR A 49 8.03 -3.50 -10.05
CA TYR A 49 8.93 -2.36 -10.25
C TYR A 49 10.36 -2.69 -9.82
N VAL A 50 10.54 -3.17 -8.59
CA VAL A 50 11.86 -3.55 -8.07
C VAL A 50 12.48 -4.71 -8.84
N LYS A 51 11.69 -5.74 -9.16
CA LYS A 51 12.15 -6.90 -9.94
C LYS A 51 12.66 -6.51 -11.33
N THR A 52 12.08 -5.48 -11.96
CA THR A 52 12.51 -4.96 -13.25
C THR A 52 13.71 -4.01 -13.19
N GLY A 53 14.30 -3.83 -12.00
CA GLY A 53 15.48 -2.98 -11.78
C GLY A 53 15.16 -1.57 -11.28
N GLY A 54 13.94 -1.32 -10.80
CA GLY A 54 13.56 -0.07 -10.16
C GLY A 54 14.36 0.22 -8.89
N SER A 55 14.74 1.49 -8.70
CA SER A 55 15.45 1.97 -7.50
C SER A 55 14.46 2.20 -6.36
N LEU A 56 14.55 1.39 -5.30
CA LEU A 56 13.78 1.64 -4.08
C LEU A 56 14.14 2.96 -3.41
N GLU A 57 15.40 3.40 -3.52
CA GLU A 57 15.86 4.70 -3.01
C GLU A 57 15.04 5.83 -3.65
N ASP A 58 15.00 5.86 -4.98
CA ASP A 58 14.31 6.89 -5.76
C ASP A 58 12.80 6.83 -5.52
N PHE A 59 12.23 5.61 -5.44
CA PHE A 59 10.82 5.39 -5.15
C PHE A 59 10.45 5.97 -3.77
N ILE A 60 11.25 5.68 -2.74
CA ILE A 60 11.04 6.15 -1.38
C ILE A 60 11.18 7.68 -1.29
N ASP A 61 12.23 8.24 -1.88
CA ASP A 61 12.49 9.69 -1.85
C ASP A 61 11.39 10.46 -2.59
N ALA A 62 11.07 10.06 -3.83
CA ALA A 62 10.10 10.77 -4.65
C ALA A 62 8.67 10.69 -4.11
N LEU A 63 8.27 9.54 -3.54
CA LEU A 63 6.96 9.37 -2.90
C LEU A 63 6.94 9.87 -1.45
N LYS A 64 8.07 10.38 -0.94
CA LYS A 64 8.25 10.93 0.40
C LYS A 64 7.84 9.94 1.48
N ILE A 65 8.21 8.66 1.34
CA ILE A 65 7.85 7.61 2.29
C ILE A 65 8.75 7.74 3.53
N PRO A 66 8.22 8.19 4.68
CA PRO A 66 9.00 8.33 5.91
C PRO A 66 9.26 6.96 6.55
N LEU A 67 10.23 6.92 7.46
CA LEU A 67 10.35 5.79 8.39
C LEU A 67 9.11 5.72 9.29
N GLU A 68 8.67 4.50 9.61
CA GLU A 68 7.53 4.25 10.51
C GLU A 68 7.80 4.65 11.97
N TYR A 69 9.07 4.80 12.36
CA TYR A 69 9.51 5.02 13.74
C TYR A 69 10.66 6.02 13.81
N VAL A 70 10.97 6.51 15.02
CA VAL A 70 12.19 7.30 15.27
C VAL A 70 13.35 6.35 15.59
N THR A 71 13.11 5.36 16.46
CA THR A 71 14.02 4.24 16.70
C THR A 71 13.30 2.90 16.58
N PRO A 72 13.99 1.81 16.19
CA PRO A 72 13.35 0.49 16.01
C PRO A 72 12.74 -0.12 17.27
N GLU A 73 13.08 0.42 18.45
CA GLU A 73 12.54 0.03 19.75
C GLU A 73 11.23 0.75 20.11
N ASP A 74 10.84 1.79 19.36
CA ASP A 74 9.58 2.49 19.56
C ASP A 74 8.42 1.49 19.46
N LEU A 75 7.48 1.52 20.40
CA LEU A 75 6.33 0.58 20.41
C LEU A 75 5.12 1.11 19.63
N GLU A 76 5.18 2.37 19.18
CA GLU A 76 4.11 3.00 18.43
C GLU A 76 4.66 3.58 17.13
N PRO A 77 3.97 3.38 15.99
CA PRO A 77 4.36 4.02 14.74
C PRO A 77 4.11 5.52 14.81
N ILE A 78 4.95 6.28 14.13
CA ILE A 78 4.69 7.68 13.80
C ILE A 78 3.37 7.71 12.99
N PRO A 79 2.41 8.58 13.32
CA PRO A 79 1.17 8.71 12.58
C PRO A 79 1.40 9.02 11.09
N ASN A 80 0.50 8.55 10.23
CA ASN A 80 0.54 8.81 8.77
C ASN A 80 1.81 8.29 8.06
N THR A 81 2.42 7.22 8.55
CA THR A 81 3.55 6.55 7.89
C THR A 81 3.15 5.27 7.16
N SER A 82 1.87 4.89 7.26
CA SER A 82 1.29 3.72 6.60
C SER A 82 0.61 4.11 5.29
N TYR A 83 1.01 3.44 4.20
CA TYR A 83 0.47 3.69 2.86
C TYR A 83 -0.43 2.53 2.44
N ARG A 84 -1.74 2.78 2.40
CA ARG A 84 -2.77 1.80 2.04
C ARG A 84 -2.61 1.35 0.58
N ILE A 85 -2.69 0.04 0.38
CA ILE A 85 -2.55 -0.67 -0.89
C ILE A 85 -3.41 -1.93 -0.86
N SER A 86 -3.57 -2.61 -1.99
CA SER A 86 -4.07 -3.99 -2.02
C SER A 86 -2.94 -5.01 -2.02
N MET A 87 -3.28 -6.27 -1.74
CA MET A 87 -2.44 -7.42 -2.03
C MET A 87 -3.24 -8.45 -2.83
N ASN A 88 -2.74 -8.82 -4.01
CA ASN A 88 -3.46 -9.73 -4.92
C ASN A 88 -4.90 -9.26 -5.20
N ASN A 89 -5.08 -7.95 -5.37
CA ASN A 89 -6.38 -7.30 -5.58
C ASN A 89 -7.34 -7.38 -4.37
N GLU A 90 -6.91 -7.88 -3.21
CA GLU A 90 -7.67 -7.85 -1.96
C GLU A 90 -7.27 -6.63 -1.11
N LEU A 91 -8.26 -5.95 -0.52
CA LEU A 91 -8.02 -4.79 0.34
C LEU A 91 -7.66 -5.21 1.77
N HIS A 92 -8.19 -6.34 2.21
CA HIS A 92 -8.14 -6.76 3.61
C HIS A 92 -7.47 -8.11 3.77
N TRP A 93 -6.72 -8.25 4.86
CA TRP A 93 -6.15 -9.54 5.30
C TRP A 93 -7.24 -10.39 5.99
N ILE A 94 -7.12 -10.59 7.31
CA ILE A 94 -8.09 -11.28 8.16
C ILE A 94 -8.97 -10.24 8.83
N GLY A 95 -10.30 -10.43 8.71
CA GLY A 95 -11.28 -9.44 9.15
C GLY A 95 -11.14 -8.16 8.32
N ASP A 96 -11.23 -7.02 8.97
CA ASP A 96 -11.24 -5.71 8.31
C ASP A 96 -9.85 -5.03 8.28
N ARG A 97 -8.77 -5.77 8.54
CA ARG A 97 -7.40 -5.20 8.55
C ARG A 97 -6.96 -4.90 7.13
N HIS A 98 -6.95 -3.63 6.76
CA HIS A 98 -6.54 -3.18 5.43
C HIS A 98 -5.03 -3.29 5.25
N TYR A 99 -4.59 -3.80 4.10
CA TYR A 99 -3.17 -3.84 3.75
C TYR A 99 -2.54 -2.46 3.64
N PHE A 100 -1.28 -2.39 4.01
CA PHE A 100 -0.47 -1.21 3.82
C PHE A 100 1.00 -1.59 3.71
N PHE A 101 1.84 -0.69 3.26
CA PHE A 101 3.27 -0.84 3.43
C PHE A 101 3.86 0.27 4.31
N ALA A 102 4.96 -0.07 4.97
CA ALA A 102 5.77 0.82 5.78
C ALA A 102 7.25 0.64 5.46
N ARG A 103 8.03 1.70 5.65
CA ARG A 103 9.48 1.71 5.47
C ARG A 103 10.17 1.42 6.79
N HIS A 104 11.13 0.49 6.77
CA HIS A 104 11.94 0.13 7.94
C HIS A 104 13.45 0.07 7.67
N ASP A 105 13.93 0.37 6.46
CA ASP A 105 15.37 0.43 6.12
C ASP A 105 16.19 -0.73 6.72
N HIS A 106 15.76 -1.96 6.42
CA HIS A 106 16.38 -3.21 6.86
C HIS A 106 16.29 -3.53 8.36
N THR A 107 15.64 -2.66 9.14
CA THR A 107 15.48 -2.81 10.58
C THR A 107 14.00 -2.79 10.96
N LYS A 108 13.28 -3.87 10.65
CA LYS A 108 11.86 -3.98 11.01
C LYS A 108 11.68 -3.90 12.53
N ARG A 109 10.74 -3.07 12.96
CA ARG A 109 10.26 -3.02 14.34
C ARG A 109 9.81 -4.41 14.81
N GLY A 110 10.16 -4.77 16.04
CA GLY A 110 10.00 -6.15 16.55
C GLY A 110 8.55 -6.64 16.62
N ASP A 111 7.61 -5.74 16.91
CA ASP A 111 6.16 -5.99 16.99
C ASP A 111 5.45 -5.86 15.63
N PHE A 112 6.13 -5.38 14.59
CA PHE A 112 5.51 -5.22 13.28
C PHE A 112 5.22 -6.58 12.64
N LEU A 113 3.93 -6.86 12.46
CA LEU A 113 3.40 -8.08 11.85
C LEU A 113 3.47 -7.99 10.32
N ALA A 114 4.67 -8.16 9.78
CA ALA A 114 4.91 -8.18 8.34
C ALA A 114 4.40 -9.47 7.70
N HIS A 115 3.61 -9.34 6.63
CA HIS A 115 3.15 -10.44 5.79
C HIS A 115 4.14 -10.77 4.68
N ASN A 116 4.90 -9.76 4.23
CA ASN A 116 5.92 -9.88 3.20
C ASN A 116 6.92 -8.72 3.32
N HIS A 117 8.03 -8.78 2.60
CA HIS A 117 9.01 -7.69 2.53
C HIS A 117 9.66 -7.58 1.16
N ILE A 118 10.15 -6.38 0.85
CA ILE A 118 11.02 -6.12 -0.29
C ILE A 118 12.37 -5.66 0.25
N ASP A 119 13.45 -6.17 -0.37
CA ASP A 119 14.83 -5.80 -0.05
C ASP A 119 15.11 -5.91 1.45
N ASN A 120 15.03 -7.13 2.00
CA ASN A 120 15.31 -7.42 3.42
C ASN A 120 14.63 -6.44 4.42
N TYR A 121 13.32 -6.25 4.33
CA TYR A 121 12.55 -5.31 5.16
C TYR A 121 12.88 -3.83 4.95
N ARG A 122 13.47 -3.43 3.83
CA ARG A 122 13.50 -2.00 3.46
C ARG A 122 12.09 -1.45 3.38
N LEU A 123 11.22 -2.17 2.68
CA LEU A 123 9.76 -2.02 2.74
C LEU A 123 9.14 -3.30 3.29
N SER A 124 8.13 -3.15 4.14
CA SER A 124 7.39 -4.26 4.74
C SER A 124 5.91 -4.12 4.43
N LEU A 125 5.31 -5.21 4.00
CA LEU A 125 3.86 -5.33 3.84
C LEU A 125 3.25 -5.67 5.20
N GLY A 126 2.32 -4.84 5.67
CA GLY A 126 1.55 -5.06 6.88
C GLY A 126 0.06 -5.01 6.60
N SER A 127 -0.74 -5.18 7.67
CA SER A 127 -2.18 -4.91 7.64
C SER A 127 -2.64 -4.42 9.00
N TRP A 128 -3.46 -3.37 9.08
CA TRP A 128 -3.95 -2.84 10.36
C TRP A 128 -5.31 -2.15 10.22
N PHE A 129 -6.01 -2.00 11.33
CA PHE A 129 -7.21 -1.15 11.44
C PHE A 129 -6.82 0.33 11.40
N GLY A 130 -7.77 1.22 11.16
CA GLY A 130 -7.57 2.66 11.32
C GLY A 130 -8.02 3.47 10.12
N LYS A 131 -8.32 4.73 10.42
CA LYS A 131 -8.89 5.70 9.51
C LYS A 131 -7.84 6.63 8.91
N GLY A 132 -8.04 6.99 7.65
CA GLY A 132 -7.28 7.99 6.92
C GLY A 132 -5.84 7.59 6.65
N GLY A 133 -5.00 8.59 6.40
CA GLY A 133 -3.59 8.43 6.07
C GLY A 133 -3.34 8.61 4.58
N TYR A 134 -2.44 7.79 4.03
CA TYR A 134 -2.04 7.86 2.63
C TYR A 134 -2.43 6.59 1.89
N ALA A 135 -2.77 6.75 0.62
CA ALA A 135 -2.97 5.65 -0.31
C ALA A 135 -2.01 5.77 -1.48
N LEU A 136 -1.52 4.63 -1.96
CA LEU A 136 -0.73 4.59 -3.18
C LEU A 136 -1.64 4.16 -4.34
N CYS A 137 -1.79 5.03 -5.32
CA CYS A 137 -2.49 4.74 -6.57
C CYS A 137 -1.46 4.42 -7.67
N TYR A 138 -1.86 3.60 -8.64
CA TYR A 138 -1.05 3.19 -9.78
C TYR A 138 -1.77 3.46 -11.10
N GLY A 139 -1.09 4.09 -12.05
CA GLY A 139 -1.56 4.33 -13.41
C GLY A 139 -1.20 5.70 -13.97
N ASP A 140 -1.95 6.14 -14.97
CA ASP A 140 -1.81 7.47 -15.57
C ASP A 140 -3.09 8.27 -15.32
N PRO A 141 -3.06 9.33 -14.49
CA PRO A 141 -4.22 10.19 -14.21
C PRO A 141 -4.82 10.90 -15.43
N ASN A 142 -4.17 10.86 -16.60
CA ASN A 142 -4.67 11.40 -17.85
C ASN A 142 -5.21 10.32 -18.80
N ALA A 143 -4.99 9.04 -18.49
CA ALA A 143 -5.59 7.94 -19.22
C ALA A 143 -7.08 7.80 -18.89
N THR A 144 -7.82 7.16 -19.79
CA THR A 144 -9.26 6.88 -19.65
C THR A 144 -9.55 5.47 -19.17
N VAL A 145 -8.51 4.63 -19.01
CA VAL A 145 -8.61 3.24 -18.59
C VAL A 145 -7.49 2.96 -17.61
N SER A 146 -7.82 2.35 -16.46
CA SER A 146 -6.86 1.97 -15.45
C SER A 146 -5.92 0.88 -15.95
N PRO A 147 -4.66 0.82 -15.48
CA PRO A 147 -3.76 -0.29 -15.77
C PRO A 147 -4.37 -1.63 -15.37
N PRO A 148 -4.00 -2.74 -16.05
CA PRO A 148 -4.39 -4.07 -15.60
C PRO A 148 -3.86 -4.34 -14.18
N GLU A 149 -4.55 -5.21 -13.45
CA GLU A 149 -4.04 -5.74 -12.18
C GLU A 149 -2.74 -6.52 -12.43
N PRO A 150 -1.75 -6.47 -11.52
CA PRO A 150 -0.50 -7.18 -11.69
C PRO A 150 -0.68 -8.70 -11.53
N GLU A 151 0.30 -9.47 -12.01
CA GLU A 151 0.33 -10.91 -11.78
C GLU A 151 0.39 -11.23 -10.28
N ILE A 152 -0.46 -12.17 -9.85
CA ILE A 152 -0.51 -12.64 -8.47
C ILE A 152 0.75 -13.45 -8.18
N THR A 153 1.54 -13.04 -7.18
CA THR A 153 2.68 -13.83 -6.68
C THR A 153 2.29 -14.59 -5.40
N GLU A 154 2.65 -15.88 -5.28
CA GLU A 154 2.29 -16.74 -4.14
C GLU A 154 3.19 -16.55 -2.90
N PRO A 155 2.69 -16.85 -1.67
CA PRO A 155 1.30 -17.10 -1.30
C PRO A 155 0.75 -16.16 -0.21
N VAL A 156 -0.55 -15.91 -0.30
CA VAL A 156 -1.41 -15.59 0.85
C VAL A 156 -1.75 -16.93 1.53
N PRO A 157 -1.34 -17.19 2.79
CA PRO A 157 -2.05 -18.19 3.58
C PRO A 157 -3.49 -17.70 3.80
N ARG A 158 -4.46 -18.40 3.22
CA ARG A 158 -5.88 -18.21 3.53
C ARG A 158 -6.08 -18.35 5.05
N PRO A 159 -6.80 -17.46 5.75
CA PRO A 159 -7.66 -17.96 6.80
C PRO A 159 -8.63 -18.92 6.12
N ARG A 160 -8.70 -20.16 6.60
CA ARG A 160 -9.74 -21.09 6.16
C ARG A 160 -11.06 -20.34 6.27
N GLY A 161 -11.70 -20.11 5.12
CA GLY A 161 -13.08 -19.68 5.08
C GLY A 161 -13.92 -20.64 5.92
N CYS A 162 -14.96 -20.10 6.54
CA CYS A 162 -16.07 -20.82 7.16
C CYS A 162 -16.13 -22.30 6.80
N GLY A 163 -15.62 -23.15 7.70
CA GLY A 163 -16.01 -24.55 7.77
C GLY A 163 -17.28 -24.61 8.61
N CYS A 164 -18.38 -24.94 7.95
CA CYS A 164 -19.70 -25.27 8.45
C CYS A 164 -19.80 -25.68 9.93
N GLY A 165 -20.88 -25.23 10.58
CA GLY A 165 -21.44 -25.95 11.70
C GLY A 165 -21.85 -27.38 11.30
N CYS A 166 -21.57 -28.32 12.20
CA CYS A 166 -22.29 -29.54 12.56
C CYS A 166 -21.41 -30.30 13.57
#